data_AF-A0A3S4JZE4-F1
#
_entry.id   AF-A0A3S4JZE4-F1
#
_cell.length_a   1.000
_cell.length_b   1.000
_cell.length_c   1.000
_cell.angle_alpha   90.00
_cell.angle_beta   90.00
_cell.angle_gamma   90.00
#
_symmetry.space_group_name_H-M   'P 1'
#
loop_
_entity.id
_entity.type
_entity.pdbx_description
1 polymer ?
#
loop_
_entity_poly.entity_id
_entity_poly.type
_entity_poly.pdbx_seq_one_letter_code
_entity_poly.pdbx_strand_id
1 'polypeptide(L)'
;MKKKLRQRNQAWISQQLRRAQSEGMPLSFFLNFPSIRAGTCNGQRLERRGRLNPDWNRALFHVGWGEVPMIGPKGTVYWFVGFDKEQLPVELKPFWKDS
;
A
#
# COMPACT_ATOMS: atom_id res chain seq x y z
N MET A 1 0.12 -35.07 -8.68
CA MET A 1 0.49 -33.70 -8.27
C MET A 1 -0.69 -32.85 -7.76
N LYS A 2 -1.84 -32.84 -8.45
CA LYS A 2 -3.05 -32.05 -8.07
C LYS A 2 -3.57 -32.30 -6.65
N LYS A 3 -3.54 -33.55 -6.15
CA LYS A 3 -4.01 -33.90 -4.79
C LYS A 3 -3.20 -33.23 -3.68
N LYS A 4 -1.87 -33.18 -3.80
CA LYS A 4 -0.97 -32.55 -2.81
C LYS A 4 -1.20 -31.04 -2.74
N LEU A 5 -1.32 -30.37 -3.89
CA LEU A 5 -1.61 -28.94 -3.95
C LEU A 5 -2.98 -28.62 -3.33
N ARG A 6 -4.01 -29.42 -3.64
CA ARG A 6 -5.35 -29.26 -3.03
C ARG A 6 -5.30 -29.40 -1.51
N GLN A 7 -4.64 -30.44 -1.00
CA GLN A 7 -4.49 -30.67 0.44
C GLN A 7 -3.76 -29.51 1.13
N ARG A 8 -2.66 -29.01 0.53
CA ARG A 8 -1.91 -27.87 1.07
C ARG A 8 -2.76 -26.59 1.10
N ASN A 9 -3.48 -26.29 0.02
CA ASN A 9 -4.34 -25.12 -0.04
C ASN A 9 -5.49 -25.21 0.97
N GLN A 10 -6.11 -26.38 1.09
CA GLN A 10 -7.16 -26.62 2.08
C GLN A 10 -6.63 -26.42 3.50
N ALA A 11 -5.49 -27.03 3.86
CA ALA A 11 -4.88 -26.86 5.17
C ALA A 11 -4.58 -25.39 5.49
N TRP A 12 -4.06 -24.65 4.50
CA TRP A 12 -3.75 -23.24 4.65
C TRP A 12 -5.00 -22.37 4.84
N ILE A 13 -6.05 -22.57 4.02
CA ILE A 13 -7.33 -21.85 4.16
C ILE A 13 -8.00 -22.16 5.49
N SER A 14 -8.02 -23.43 5.92
CA SER A 14 -8.57 -23.83 7.22
C SER A 14 -7.82 -23.17 8.39
N GLN A 15 -6.51 -22.96 8.26
CA GLN A 15 -5.75 -22.22 9.26
C GLN A 15 -6.15 -20.74 9.31
N GLN A 16 -6.33 -20.08 8.16
CA GLN A 16 -6.78 -18.68 8.12
C GLN A 16 -8.21 -18.53 8.65
N LEU A 17 -9.09 -19.50 8.37
CA LEU A 17 -10.46 -19.50 8.91
C LEU A 17 -10.48 -19.55 10.43
N ARG A 18 -9.63 -20.39 11.05
CA ARG A 18 -9.52 -20.43 12.52
C ARG A 18 -9.06 -19.10 13.10
N ARG A 19 -8.10 -18.43 12.44
CA ARG A 19 -7.63 -17.09 12.87
C ARG A 19 -8.72 -16.03 12.74
N ALA A 20 -9.44 -16.05 11.62
CA ALA A 20 -10.57 -15.17 11.37
C ALA A 20 -11.63 -15.28 12.48
N GLN A 21 -11.97 -16.51 12.87
CA GLN A 21 -12.90 -16.77 13.96
C GLN A 21 -12.36 -16.31 15.32
N SER A 22 -11.08 -16.58 15.64
CA SER A 22 -10.51 -16.19 16.93
C SER A 22 -10.33 -14.68 17.10
N GLU A 23 -10.04 -13.97 16.01
CA GLU A 23 -9.82 -12.52 16.01
C GLU A 23 -11.09 -11.73 15.71
N GLY A 24 -12.22 -12.38 15.41
CA GLY A 24 -13.48 -11.72 15.08
C GLY A 24 -13.41 -10.89 13.78
N MET A 25 -12.51 -11.24 12.86
CA MET A 25 -12.25 -10.50 11.63
C MET A 25 -12.65 -11.31 10.37
N PRO A 26 -13.00 -10.65 9.25
CA PRO A 26 -13.36 -11.35 8.02
C PRO A 26 -12.22 -12.24 7.48
N LEU A 27 -12.54 -13.44 6.98
CA LEU A 27 -11.54 -14.32 6.35
C LEU A 27 -10.79 -13.63 5.20
N SER A 28 -11.46 -12.77 4.44
CA SER A 28 -10.85 -12.00 3.35
C SER A 28 -9.65 -11.18 3.81
N PHE A 29 -9.66 -10.66 5.05
CA PHE A 29 -8.51 -9.99 5.63
C PHE A 29 -7.30 -10.92 5.67
N PHE A 30 -7.40 -12.11 6.26
CA PHE A 30 -6.28 -13.05 6.38
C PHE A 30 -5.84 -13.66 5.06
N LEU A 31 -6.74 -13.77 4.08
CA LEU A 31 -6.38 -14.21 2.74
C LEU A 31 -5.56 -13.16 1.99
N ASN A 32 -5.89 -11.87 2.17
CA ASN A 32 -5.23 -10.74 1.50
C ASN A 32 -4.02 -10.21 2.28
N PHE A 33 -3.97 -10.41 3.60
CA PHE A 33 -2.92 -9.87 4.45
C PHE A 33 -1.49 -10.27 4.01
N PRO A 34 -1.21 -11.52 3.59
CA PRO A 34 0.11 -11.90 3.12
C PRO A 34 0.57 -11.11 1.88
N SER A 35 -0.32 -10.87 0.92
CA SER A 35 0.02 -10.12 -0.29
C SER A 35 0.21 -8.63 0.02
N ILE A 36 -0.67 -8.04 0.85
CA ILE A 36 -0.53 -6.67 1.33
C ILE A 36 0.81 -6.50 2.05
N ARG A 37 1.11 -7.38 3.02
CA ARG A 37 2.36 -7.37 3.78
C ARG A 37 3.59 -7.50 2.87
N ALA A 38 3.54 -8.38 1.87
CA ALA A 38 4.63 -8.51 0.90
C ALA A 38 4.85 -7.21 0.10
N GLY A 39 3.77 -6.55 -0.30
CA GLY A 39 3.80 -5.22 -0.93
C GLY A 39 4.47 -4.18 -0.04
N THR A 40 4.00 -4.06 1.21
CA THR A 40 4.56 -3.11 2.19
C THR A 40 6.03 -3.37 2.48
N CYS A 41 6.44 -4.61 2.75
CA CYS A 41 7.85 -4.95 3.01
C CYS A 41 8.74 -4.63 1.80
N ASN A 42 8.25 -4.85 0.58
CA ASN A 42 8.99 -4.49 -0.63
C ASN A 42 9.11 -2.97 -0.78
N GLY A 43 8.04 -2.22 -0.51
CA GLY A 43 8.06 -0.75 -0.50
C GLY A 43 9.06 -0.20 0.52
N GLN A 44 9.01 -0.68 1.76
CA GLN A 44 9.98 -0.31 2.82
C GLN A 44 11.43 -0.63 2.44
N ARG A 45 11.66 -1.70 1.68
CA ARG A 45 12.98 -2.01 1.15
C ARG A 45 13.42 -1.02 0.08
N LEU A 46 12.51 -0.57 -0.80
CA LEU A 46 12.82 0.41 -1.84
C LEU A 46 13.06 1.80 -1.24
N GLU A 47 12.24 2.20 -0.27
CA GLU A 47 12.40 3.44 0.49
C GLU A 47 13.78 3.51 1.15
N ARG A 48 14.18 2.48 1.90
CA ARG A 48 15.53 2.40 2.51
C ARG A 48 16.69 2.47 1.50
N ARG A 49 16.42 2.19 0.22
CA ARG A 49 17.40 2.26 -0.86
C ARG A 49 17.31 3.57 -1.65
N GLY A 50 16.45 4.51 -1.26
CA GLY A 50 16.21 5.75 -2.01
C GLY A 50 15.63 5.49 -3.41
N ARG A 51 14.88 4.39 -3.59
CA ARG A 51 14.30 3.98 -4.89
C ARG A 51 12.80 4.15 -4.95
N LEU A 52 12.24 4.87 -3.99
CA LEU A 52 10.83 5.21 -3.91
C LEU A 52 10.77 6.74 -4.04
N ASN A 53 10.09 7.22 -5.06
CA ASN A 53 10.02 8.65 -5.35
C ASN A 53 8.55 9.12 -5.31
N PRO A 54 8.28 10.34 -4.85
CA PRO A 54 6.96 10.94 -4.98
C PRO A 54 6.65 11.22 -6.46
N ASP A 55 5.48 10.80 -6.93
CA ASP A 55 4.98 11.15 -8.27
C ASP A 55 4.00 12.32 -8.18
N TRP A 56 4.57 13.53 -8.22
CA TRP A 56 3.82 14.78 -8.11
C TRP A 56 2.83 15.02 -9.25
N ASN A 57 3.02 14.40 -10.42
CA ASN A 57 2.04 14.48 -11.52
C ASN A 57 0.72 13.79 -11.18
N ARG A 58 0.73 12.89 -10.19
CA ARG A 58 -0.43 12.14 -9.70
C ARG A 58 -0.83 12.57 -8.29
N ALA A 59 -0.33 13.71 -7.80
CA ALA A 59 -0.71 14.25 -6.50
C ALA A 59 -2.19 14.66 -6.48
N LEU A 60 -2.84 14.44 -5.35
CA LEU A 60 -4.21 14.86 -5.10
C LEU A 60 -4.22 16.01 -4.11
N PHE A 61 -4.96 17.06 -4.45
CA PHE A 61 -5.05 18.29 -3.68
C PHE A 61 -6.43 18.40 -3.03
N HIS A 62 -6.44 18.31 -1.71
CA HIS A 62 -7.60 18.51 -0.86
C HIS A 62 -7.54 19.92 -0.23
N VAL A 63 -8.60 20.31 0.47
CA VAL A 63 -8.61 21.57 1.20
C VAL A 63 -7.72 21.42 2.43
N GLY A 64 -6.66 22.22 2.50
CA GLY A 64 -5.73 22.25 3.64
C GLY A 64 -4.72 21.10 3.72
N TRP A 65 -4.74 20.11 2.83
CA TRP A 65 -3.74 19.03 2.75
C TRP A 65 -3.71 18.42 1.35
N GLY A 66 -2.66 17.68 1.02
CA GLY A 66 -2.59 16.87 -0.20
C GLY A 66 -1.99 15.50 0.06
N GLU A 67 -2.08 14.62 -0.93
CA GLU A 67 -1.38 13.33 -0.91
C GLU A 67 -0.67 13.06 -2.22
N VAL A 68 0.54 12.47 -2.12
CA VAL A 68 1.35 12.10 -3.27
C VAL A 68 1.63 10.61 -3.25
N PRO A 69 1.41 9.89 -4.37
CA PRO A 69 1.76 8.49 -4.44
C PRO A 69 3.28 8.30 -4.46
N MET A 70 3.76 7.36 -3.64
CA MET A 70 5.14 6.92 -3.62
C MET A 70 5.32 5.76 -4.60
N ILE A 71 6.06 6.02 -5.68
CA ILE A 71 6.24 5.09 -6.79
C ILE A 71 7.62 4.43 -6.77
N GLY A 72 7.64 3.14 -7.07
CA GLY A 72 8.88 2.41 -7.32
C GLY A 72 9.39 2.54 -8.76
N PRO A 73 10.54 1.91 -9.10
CA PRO A 73 11.19 2.07 -10.40
C PRO A 73 10.38 1.61 -11.63
N LYS A 74 9.31 0.84 -11.42
CA LYS A 74 8.41 0.35 -12.47
C LYS A 74 7.08 1.10 -12.53
N GLY A 75 6.96 2.24 -11.84
CA GLY A 75 5.71 3.00 -11.71
C GLY A 75 4.68 2.37 -10.77
N THR A 76 5.04 1.31 -10.05
CA THR A 76 4.17 0.69 -9.03
C THR A 76 3.98 1.64 -7.86
N VAL A 77 2.73 1.95 -7.53
CA VAL A 77 2.37 2.74 -6.33
C VAL A 77 2.41 1.82 -5.12
N TYR A 78 3.12 2.23 -4.07
CA TYR A 78 3.22 1.46 -2.83
C TYR A 78 2.33 2.01 -1.71
N TRP A 79 2.33 3.31 -1.52
CA TRP A 79 1.46 4.02 -0.58
C TRP A 79 1.42 5.51 -0.95
N PHE A 80 0.56 6.25 -0.27
CA PHE A 80 0.45 7.69 -0.38
C PHE A 80 1.07 8.34 0.86
N VAL A 81 1.69 9.49 0.66
CA VAL A 81 2.23 10.32 1.74
C VAL A 81 1.48 11.64 1.72
N GLY A 82 0.94 12.02 2.88
CA GLY A 82 0.32 13.32 3.06
C GLY A 82 1.38 14.43 3.03
N PHE A 83 1.03 15.57 2.45
CA PHE A 83 1.88 16.74 2.42
C PHE A 83 1.12 18.04 2.70
N ASP A 84 1.85 18.99 3.25
CA ASP A 84 1.39 20.36 3.49
C ASP A 84 1.91 21.32 2.40
N LYS A 85 1.40 22.56 2.40
CA LYS A 85 1.71 23.57 1.37
C LYS A 85 3.20 23.84 1.24
N GLU A 86 3.94 23.78 2.34
CA GLU A 86 5.36 24.09 2.43
C GLU A 86 6.23 23.02 1.77
N GLN A 87 5.73 21.80 1.66
CA GLN A 87 6.43 20.66 1.09
C GLN A 87 6.26 20.56 -0.44
N LEU A 88 5.41 21.41 -1.02
CA LEU A 88 5.17 21.44 -2.46
C LEU A 88 6.38 22.02 -3.22
N PRO A 89 6.76 21.39 -4.35
CA PRO A 89 7.55 22.05 -5.37
C PRO A 89 6.95 23.41 -5.74
N VAL A 90 7.80 24.39 -6.02
CA VAL A 90 7.38 25.79 -6.25
C VAL A 90 6.37 25.88 -7.38
N GLU A 91 6.54 25.05 -8.40
CA GLU A 91 5.71 24.96 -9.60
C GLU A 91 4.28 24.48 -9.29
N LEU A 92 4.10 23.75 -8.18
CA LEU A 92 2.83 23.13 -7.82
C LEU A 92 2.04 23.91 -6.76
N LYS A 93 2.65 24.93 -6.14
CA LYS A 93 1.97 25.81 -5.18
C LYS A 93 0.67 26.44 -5.71
N PRO A 94 0.52 26.80 -7.00
CA PRO A 94 -0.75 27.33 -7.52
C PRO A 94 -1.91 26.34 -7.50
N PHE A 95 -1.66 25.02 -7.44
CA PHE A 95 -2.71 24.01 -7.35
C PHE A 95 -3.22 23.79 -5.91
N TRP A 96 -2.59 24.43 -4.92
CA TRP A 96 -3.00 24.32 -3.54
C TRP A 96 -4.38 24.95 -3.32
N LYS A 97 -5.20 24.26 -2.53
CA LYS A 97 -6.52 24.74 -2.14
C LYS A 97 -6.44 25.25 -0.71
N ASP A 98 -6.36 26.57 -0.58
CA ASP A 98 -6.50 27.24 0.71
C ASP A 98 -7.91 26.99 1.27
N SER A 99 -8.01 26.94 2.60
CA SER A 99 -9.23 26.72 3.38
C SER A 99 -10.21 27.88 3.32
#